data_AF-A0A7S0F5M9-F1
#
_entry.id   AF-A0A7S0F5M9-F1
#
_cell.length_a   1.000
_cell.length_b   1.000
_cell.length_c   1.000
_cell.angle_alpha   90.00
_cell.angle_beta   90.00
_cell.angle_gamma   90.00
#
_symmetry.space_group_name_H-M   'P 1'
#
loop_
_entity.id
_entity.type
_entity.pdbx_description
1 polymer ?
#
loop_
_entity_poly.entity_id
_entity_poly.type
_entity_poly.pdbx_seq_one_letter_code
_entity_poly.pdbx_strand_id
1 'polypeptide(L)'
;QLQGSAFVQLTLLDPFQQKGILDLEYGKRAFGAAADYTQQFLNTDDPVPSTNDPVANAVCYDITGLRPPEIFGHDWPVVYYAQQLEVGIVEAGKRLKSGTVIMSGEDGAQYR
;
A
#
# COMPACT_ATOMS: atom_id res chain seq x y z
N GLN A 1 13.03 -22.96 -26.27
CA GLN A 1 11.96 -22.45 -25.38
C GLN A 1 12.30 -20.99 -25.08
N LEU A 2 11.41 -20.05 -25.40
CA LEU A 2 11.60 -18.66 -24.98
C LEU A 2 11.26 -18.60 -23.49
N GLN A 3 12.28 -18.51 -22.63
CA GLN A 3 12.08 -18.15 -21.22
C GLN A 3 11.85 -16.64 -21.17
N GLY A 4 10.58 -16.22 -21.18
CA GLY A 4 10.21 -14.86 -20.83
C GLY A 4 10.03 -14.77 -19.31
N SER A 5 10.77 -13.88 -18.65
CA SER A 5 10.46 -13.48 -17.27
C SER A 5 9.44 -12.35 -17.30
N ALA A 6 8.29 -12.53 -16.67
CA ALA A 6 7.34 -11.45 -16.39
C ALA A 6 7.65 -10.87 -15.02
N PHE A 7 7.62 -9.54 -14.90
CA PHE A 7 7.68 -8.86 -13.62
C PHE A 7 6.26 -8.54 -13.15
N VAL A 8 5.93 -8.96 -11.94
CA VAL A 8 4.61 -8.75 -11.33
C VAL A 8 4.73 -7.72 -10.22
N GLN A 9 4.04 -6.59 -10.42
CA GLN A 9 3.86 -5.57 -9.40
C GLN A 9 2.45 -5.66 -8.82
N LEU A 10 2.34 -5.68 -7.49
CA LEU A 10 1.07 -5.58 -6.78
C LEU A 10 0.95 -4.24 -6.06
N THR A 11 -0.13 -3.52 -6.31
CA THR A 11 -0.52 -2.33 -5.55
C THR A 11 -1.72 -2.67 -4.70
N LEU A 12 -1.60 -2.46 -3.40
CA LEU A 12 -2.67 -2.62 -2.42
C LEU A 12 -3.17 -1.24 -1.99
N LEU A 13 -4.48 -1.03 -2.05
CA LEU A 13 -5.12 0.23 -1.64
C LEU A 13 -6.03 -0.11 -0.46
N ASP A 14 -5.55 0.11 0.75
CA ASP A 14 -6.23 -0.23 2.00
C ASP A 14 -6.84 -1.65 2.05
N PRO A 15 -6.02 -2.71 1.88
CA PRO A 15 -6.57 -4.06 1.80
C PRO A 15 -7.16 -4.48 3.15
N PHE A 16 -8.37 -5.06 3.14
CA PHE A 16 -8.90 -5.80 4.29
C PHE A 16 -8.04 -7.03 4.56
N GLN A 17 -7.41 -7.09 5.73
CA GLN A 17 -6.42 -8.13 6.04
C GLN A 17 -7.02 -9.34 6.76
N GLN A 18 -8.28 -9.29 7.16
CA GLN A 18 -8.91 -10.39 7.87
C GLN A 18 -9.25 -11.57 6.96
N LYS A 19 -9.03 -12.79 7.46
CA LYS A 19 -9.50 -14.03 6.85
C LYS A 19 -10.53 -14.69 7.76
N GLY A 20 -11.80 -14.35 7.51
CA GLY A 20 -12.90 -14.73 8.39
C GLY A 20 -12.75 -14.11 9.78
N ILE A 21 -13.49 -14.64 10.75
CA ILE A 21 -13.57 -14.06 12.10
C ILE A 21 -12.38 -14.39 13.02
N LEU A 22 -11.50 -15.31 12.61
CA LEU A 22 -10.45 -15.88 13.48
C LEU A 22 -9.03 -15.38 13.18
N ASP A 23 -8.80 -14.77 12.02
CA ASP A 23 -7.46 -14.37 11.60
C ASP A 23 -7.49 -12.94 11.04
N LEU A 24 -7.52 -11.97 11.94
CA LEU A 24 -7.51 -10.53 11.63
C LEU A 24 -6.18 -10.06 11.02
N GLU A 25 -5.12 -10.85 11.14
CA GLU A 25 -3.78 -10.48 10.70
C GLU A 25 -3.34 -11.29 9.46
N TYR A 26 -4.24 -11.98 8.78
CA TYR A 26 -3.90 -12.86 7.66
C TYR A 26 -3.20 -12.09 6.54
N GLY A 27 -3.81 -10.99 6.09
CA GLY A 27 -3.31 -10.14 5.01
C GLY A 27 -1.95 -9.56 5.33
N LYS A 28 -1.72 -9.15 6.58
CA LYS A 28 -0.43 -8.69 7.08
C LYS A 28 0.71 -9.66 6.78
N ARG A 29 0.44 -10.96 6.91
CA ARG A 29 1.43 -12.02 6.69
C ARG A 29 1.48 -12.51 5.24
N ALA A 30 0.33 -12.54 4.57
CA ALA A 30 0.17 -13.26 3.31
C ALA A 30 0.15 -12.38 2.05
N PHE A 31 -0.37 -11.16 2.13
CA PHE A 31 -0.51 -10.32 0.94
C PHE A 31 0.86 -9.89 0.42
N GLY A 32 0.98 -9.82 -0.91
CA GLY A 32 2.21 -9.43 -1.60
C GLY A 32 3.31 -10.47 -1.68
N ALA A 33 3.22 -11.59 -0.96
CA ALA A 33 4.31 -12.57 -0.85
C ALA A 33 4.74 -13.22 -2.19
N ALA A 34 3.86 -13.22 -3.20
CA ALA A 34 4.12 -13.85 -4.50
C ALA A 34 4.45 -12.85 -5.62
N ALA A 35 4.40 -11.54 -5.36
CA ALA A 35 4.76 -10.52 -6.34
C ALA A 35 6.27 -10.21 -6.27
N ASP A 36 6.86 -9.81 -7.39
CA ASP A 36 8.26 -9.36 -7.41
C ASP A 36 8.45 -8.02 -6.68
N TYR A 37 7.37 -7.23 -6.61
CA TYR A 37 7.29 -6.01 -5.84
C TYR A 37 5.86 -5.77 -5.38
N THR A 38 5.68 -5.46 -4.10
CA THR A 38 4.40 -5.02 -3.56
C THR A 38 4.57 -3.65 -2.92
N GLN A 39 3.59 -2.80 -3.14
CA GLN A 39 3.39 -1.58 -2.37
C GLN A 39 1.98 -1.50 -1.84
N GLN A 40 1.83 -0.74 -0.77
CA GLN A 40 0.56 -0.46 -0.13
C GLN A 40 0.42 1.04 0.01
N PHE A 41 -0.74 1.59 -0.35
CA PHE A 41 -1.16 2.92 0.08
C PHE A 41 -2.13 2.72 1.25
N LEU A 42 -1.75 3.29 2.40
CA LEU A 42 -2.38 3.00 3.69
C LEU A 42 -2.99 4.27 4.28
N ASN A 43 -4.21 4.13 4.78
CA ASN A 43 -4.82 5.08 5.68
C ASN A 43 -4.88 4.48 7.09
N THR A 44 -4.07 5.00 8.01
CA THR A 44 -3.88 4.42 9.35
C THR A 44 -5.00 4.78 10.34
N ASP A 45 -5.88 5.73 9.96
CA ASP A 45 -7.04 6.16 10.75
C ASP A 45 -8.38 5.65 10.18
N ASP A 46 -8.35 4.59 9.37
CA ASP A 46 -9.54 3.95 8.82
C ASP A 46 -10.38 3.29 9.94
N PRO A 47 -11.68 3.60 10.07
CA PRO A 47 -12.54 2.98 11.09
C PRO A 47 -12.82 1.49 10.82
N VAL A 48 -12.49 0.99 9.64
CA VAL A 48 -12.69 -0.41 9.27
C VAL A 48 -11.70 -1.32 10.01
N PRO A 49 -12.16 -2.43 10.61
CA PRO A 49 -11.25 -3.37 11.24
C PRO A 49 -10.26 -3.99 10.24
N SER A 50 -9.02 -4.21 10.67
CA SER A 50 -8.01 -4.98 9.93
C SER A 50 -7.53 -4.30 8.62
N THR A 51 -7.62 -2.98 8.52
CA THR A 51 -7.10 -2.20 7.37
C THR A 51 -5.93 -1.30 7.73
N ASN A 52 -5.86 -0.82 8.99
CA ASN A 52 -4.92 0.22 9.47
C ASN A 52 -3.43 -0.15 9.55
N ASP A 53 -3.08 -1.43 9.39
CA ASP A 53 -1.70 -1.88 9.57
C ASP A 53 -0.96 -2.07 8.24
N PRO A 54 0.35 -1.81 8.19
CA PRO A 54 1.17 -2.18 7.04
C PRO A 54 1.20 -3.71 6.83
N VAL A 55 1.14 -4.16 5.57
CA VAL A 55 1.40 -5.56 5.21
C VAL A 55 2.90 -5.83 5.16
N ALA A 56 3.34 -7.00 5.62
CA ALA A 56 4.77 -7.28 5.84
C ALA A 56 5.59 -7.38 4.54
N ASN A 57 4.96 -7.77 3.44
CA ASN A 57 5.65 -8.01 2.16
C ASN A 57 5.54 -6.82 1.20
N ALA A 58 5.29 -5.61 1.70
CA ALA A 58 5.13 -4.42 0.88
C ALA A 58 5.97 -3.24 1.38
N VAL A 59 6.25 -2.32 0.47
CA VAL A 59 6.59 -0.93 0.82
C VAL A 59 5.28 -0.21 1.16
N CYS A 60 5.18 0.34 2.35
CA CYS A 60 3.98 1.02 2.81
C CYS A 60 4.12 2.53 2.60
N TYR A 61 3.24 3.13 1.81
CA TYR A 61 3.07 4.57 1.69
C TYR A 61 1.91 4.99 2.60
N ASP A 62 2.25 5.53 3.77
CA ASP A 62 1.28 6.12 4.67
C ASP A 62 0.86 7.48 4.11
N ILE A 63 -0.39 7.57 3.69
CA ILE A 63 -1.00 8.76 3.09
C ILE A 63 -2.07 9.37 4.01
N THR A 64 -2.16 8.91 5.26
CA THR A 64 -3.18 9.35 6.22
C THR A 64 -3.23 10.87 6.36
N GLY A 65 -2.05 11.49 6.52
CA GLY A 65 -1.93 12.94 6.71
C GLY A 65 -2.31 13.79 5.50
N LEU A 66 -2.55 13.17 4.34
CA LEU A 66 -2.97 13.84 3.11
C LEU A 66 -4.48 13.76 2.87
N ARG A 67 -5.22 13.02 3.70
CA ARG A 67 -6.65 12.76 3.49
C ARG A 67 -7.48 14.05 3.62
N PRO A 68 -8.22 14.46 2.58
CA PRO A 68 -9.22 15.50 2.70
C PRO A 68 -10.31 15.10 3.70
N PRO A 69 -10.79 16.02 4.56
CA PRO A 69 -11.73 15.70 5.63
C PRO A 69 -13.08 15.16 5.13
N GLU A 70 -13.46 15.47 3.90
CA GLU A 70 -14.69 15.02 3.26
C GLU A 70 -14.63 13.58 2.71
N ILE A 71 -13.45 12.98 2.63
CA ILE A 71 -13.26 11.62 2.11
C ILE A 71 -13.29 10.63 3.27
N PHE A 72 -14.14 9.61 3.15
CA PHE A 72 -14.19 8.50 4.10
C PHE A 72 -12.83 7.76 4.15
N GLY A 73 -12.39 7.40 5.36
CA GLY A 73 -11.06 6.84 5.61
C GLY A 73 -10.68 5.71 4.65
N HIS A 74 -11.53 4.69 4.56
CA HIS A 74 -11.27 3.52 3.70
C HIS A 74 -11.25 3.83 2.20
N ASP A 75 -11.98 4.87 1.76
CA ASP A 75 -12.02 5.26 0.34
C ASP A 75 -10.78 6.06 -0.05
N TRP A 76 -10.07 6.62 0.94
CA TRP A 76 -8.98 7.55 0.70
C TRP A 76 -7.84 6.98 -0.15
N PRO A 77 -7.30 5.78 0.12
CA PRO A 77 -6.23 5.24 -0.72
C PRO A 77 -6.62 5.03 -2.18
N VAL A 78 -7.90 4.73 -2.44
CA VAL A 78 -8.42 4.63 -3.81
C VAL A 78 -8.47 6.01 -4.47
N VAL A 79 -9.00 7.01 -3.77
CA VAL A 79 -9.09 8.38 -4.30
C VAL A 79 -7.69 8.97 -4.54
N TYR A 80 -6.78 8.83 -3.57
CA TYR A 80 -5.40 9.27 -3.71
C TYR A 80 -4.74 8.62 -4.93
N TYR A 81 -4.84 7.30 -5.07
CA TYR A 81 -4.24 6.59 -6.19
C TYR A 81 -4.81 7.03 -7.55
N ALA A 82 -6.12 7.29 -7.62
CA ALA A 82 -6.77 7.70 -8.87
C ALA A 82 -6.43 9.15 -9.29
N GLN A 83 -6.07 10.01 -8.36
CA GLN A 83 -5.83 11.44 -8.61
C GLN A 83 -4.37 11.79 -8.90
N GLN A 84 -3.43 10.93 -8.50
CA GLN A 84 -2.00 11.21 -8.68
C GLN A 84 -1.49 10.64 -10.01
N LEU A 85 -0.81 11.47 -10.79
CA LEU A 85 -0.12 11.03 -12.00
C LEU A 85 1.08 10.15 -11.61
N GLU A 86 1.28 9.05 -12.33
CA GLU A 86 2.43 8.13 -12.18
C GLU A 86 2.56 7.45 -10.80
N VAL A 87 1.57 7.62 -9.92
CA VAL A 87 1.59 6.99 -8.60
C VAL A 87 1.57 5.48 -8.72
N GLY A 88 2.45 4.86 -7.96
CA GLY A 88 2.56 3.42 -7.89
C GLY A 88 3.07 2.73 -9.16
N ILE A 89 3.60 3.44 -10.16
CA ILE A 89 4.42 2.82 -11.20
C ILE A 89 5.86 2.77 -10.70
N VAL A 90 6.45 1.59 -10.58
CA VAL A 90 7.83 1.45 -10.11
C VAL A 90 8.75 0.98 -11.23
N GLU A 91 9.68 1.85 -11.62
CA GLU A 91 10.76 1.48 -12.54
C GLU A 91 11.64 0.39 -11.91
N ALA A 92 12.09 -0.56 -12.72
CA ALA A 92 12.84 -1.73 -12.24
C ALA A 92 14.08 -1.38 -11.40
N GLY A 93 14.70 -0.22 -11.64
CA GLY A 93 15.89 0.26 -10.92
C GLY A 93 15.64 1.14 -9.69
N LYS A 94 14.40 1.52 -9.39
CA LYS A 94 14.05 2.48 -8.31
C LYS A 94 13.21 1.87 -7.19
N ARG A 95 13.29 0.54 -7.02
CA ARG A 95 12.49 -0.22 -6.06
C ARG A 95 12.98 -0.02 -4.63
N LEU A 96 12.10 0.42 -3.73
CA LEU A 96 12.31 0.26 -2.30
C LEU A 96 12.15 -1.21 -1.92
N LYS A 97 12.99 -1.75 -1.04
CA LYS A 97 12.94 -3.19 -0.71
C LYS A 97 11.88 -3.53 0.34
N SER A 98 11.62 -2.59 1.25
CA SER A 98 10.65 -2.68 2.34
C SER A 98 10.59 -1.33 3.06
N GLY A 99 9.75 -1.20 4.09
CA GLY A 99 9.70 -0.04 4.98
C GLY A 99 8.48 0.85 4.78
N THR A 100 8.36 1.87 5.63
CA THR A 100 7.23 2.80 5.59
C THR A 100 7.68 4.18 5.14
N VAL A 101 6.99 4.71 4.15
CA VAL A 101 7.16 6.05 3.59
C VAL A 101 5.98 6.89 4.03
N ILE A 102 6.22 7.90 4.85
CA ILE A 102 5.22 8.88 5.25
C ILE A 102 5.14 9.95 4.18
N MET A 103 3.96 10.12 3.57
CA MET A 103 3.71 11.11 2.55
C MET A 103 3.18 12.40 3.20
N SER A 104 3.79 13.55 2.88
CA SER A 104 3.42 14.86 3.41
C SER A 104 3.20 15.88 2.29
N GLY A 105 2.30 16.84 2.53
CA GLY A 105 1.75 17.71 1.49
C GLY A 105 2.72 18.79 0.98
N GLU A 106 3.79 19.09 1.71
CA GLU A 106 4.71 20.19 1.38
C GLU A 106 6.22 19.87 1.53
N ASP A 107 6.63 18.80 2.22
CA ASP A 107 8.06 18.50 2.48
C ASP A 107 8.39 17.02 2.25
N GLY A 108 8.18 16.54 1.03
CA GLY A 108 8.71 15.26 0.56
C GLY A 108 8.27 14.01 1.34
N ALA A 109 8.68 12.86 0.81
CA ALA A 109 8.47 11.57 1.42
C ALA A 109 9.49 11.35 2.55
N GLN A 110 9.03 11.10 3.77
CA GLN A 110 9.91 10.74 4.89
C GLN A 110 9.96 9.21 5.06
N TYR A 111 11.17 8.64 5.10
CA TYR A 111 11.37 7.19 5.24
C TYR A 111 11.57 6.82 6.72
N ARG A 112 10.84 5.81 7.21
CA ARG A 112 10.97 5.22 8.55
C ARG A 112 11.28 3.74 8.47
#